data_AF-A0A958C0S6-F1
#
_entry.id   AF-A0A958C0S6-F1
#
_cell.length_a   1.000
_cell.length_b   1.000
_cell.length_c   1.000
_cell.angle_alpha   90.00
_cell.angle_beta   90.00
_cell.angle_gamma   90.00
#
_symmetry.space_group_name_H-M   'P 1'
#
loop_
_entity.id
_entity.type
_entity.pdbx_description
1 polymer ?
#
loop_
_entity_poly.entity_id
_entity_poly.type
_entity_poly.pdbx_seq_one_letter_code
_entity_poly.pdbx_strand_id
1 'polypeptide(L)'
;MKENYFVPKEQHAFALDPNISPVLEVTPPCTVTFETGDMSYARLAQGETIEDIGFQNFNVVTGPVFVHGTEPGDALCVEVLEVTVRSAWSAWLPGLGRWGNKTDRLQIRQIPLEGEWAIISERIKVPIEPMIGCIGLAPASGSSSTVTPAYPWGGNLDLRELGSGGAIYLPVQVPGALLSVGDLHAAMGTAEPTAVSLEAAGQATVRITVE
;
A
#
# COMPACT_ATOMS: atom_id res chain seq x y z
N MET A 1 -8.02 17.67 -21.38
CA MET A 1 -8.81 17.08 -20.28
C MET A 1 -7.83 16.24 -19.48
N LYS A 2 -7.75 16.38 -18.15
CA LYS A 2 -6.91 15.47 -17.34
C LYS A 2 -7.59 14.11 -17.39
N GLU A 3 -6.92 13.11 -17.96
CA GLU A 3 -7.44 11.74 -17.98
C GLU A 3 -7.34 11.17 -16.57
N ASN A 4 -8.49 10.75 -16.05
CA ASN A 4 -8.63 10.14 -14.74
C ASN A 4 -8.96 8.66 -14.93
N TYR A 5 -8.04 7.79 -14.52
CA TYR A 5 -8.19 6.35 -14.60
C TYR A 5 -8.51 5.75 -13.23
N PHE A 6 -9.04 4.53 -13.24
CA PHE A 6 -9.37 3.78 -12.04
C PHE A 6 -8.90 2.33 -12.20
N VAL A 7 -8.19 1.81 -11.20
CA VAL A 7 -7.76 0.41 -11.13
C VAL A 7 -8.42 -0.23 -9.91
N PRO A 8 -9.34 -1.20 -10.11
CA PRO A 8 -10.03 -1.86 -9.01
C PRO A 8 -9.09 -2.85 -8.30
N LYS A 9 -9.31 -3.10 -7.01
CA LYS A 9 -8.49 -4.00 -6.18
C LYS A 9 -8.44 -5.46 -6.68
N GLU A 10 -9.39 -5.86 -7.53
CA GLU A 10 -9.38 -7.19 -8.17
C GLU A 10 -8.23 -7.33 -9.18
N GLN A 11 -7.67 -6.22 -9.66
CA GLN A 11 -6.47 -6.15 -10.50
C GLN A 11 -5.23 -5.98 -9.61
N HIS A 12 -4.83 -7.08 -8.96
CA HIS A 12 -3.76 -7.06 -7.96
C HIS A 12 -2.61 -8.00 -8.26
N ALA A 13 -1.50 -7.74 -7.56
CA ALA A 13 -0.30 -8.54 -7.54
C ALA A 13 0.20 -8.74 -6.09
N PHE A 14 1.02 -9.77 -5.91
CA PHE A 14 1.66 -10.13 -4.63
C PHE A 14 3.17 -9.81 -4.62
N ALA A 15 3.66 -9.19 -5.69
CA ALA A 15 5.06 -8.88 -5.91
C ALA A 15 5.19 -7.73 -6.92
N LEU A 16 6.31 -7.01 -6.86
CA LEU A 16 6.74 -6.12 -7.94
C LEU A 16 7.63 -6.93 -8.88
N ASP A 17 7.15 -7.17 -10.10
CA ASP A 17 7.78 -8.10 -11.03
C ASP A 17 7.60 -7.60 -12.48
N PRO A 18 8.68 -7.53 -13.29
CA PRO A 18 8.60 -7.03 -14.65
C PRO A 18 7.86 -7.97 -15.62
N ASN A 19 7.54 -9.21 -15.19
CA ASN A 19 6.81 -10.17 -16.01
C ASN A 19 5.30 -10.17 -15.76
N ILE A 20 4.80 -9.36 -14.83
CA ILE A 20 3.36 -9.21 -14.61
C ILE A 20 2.80 -8.29 -15.69
N SER A 21 1.83 -8.79 -16.45
CA SER A 21 1.13 -8.01 -17.47
C SER A 21 0.45 -6.78 -16.84
N PRO A 22 0.57 -5.59 -17.45
CA PRO A 22 -0.11 -4.41 -16.95
C PRO A 22 -1.63 -4.55 -17.07
N VAL A 23 -2.32 -4.01 -16.08
CA VAL A 23 -3.80 -4.02 -16.01
C VAL A 23 -4.41 -2.74 -16.60
N LEU A 24 -3.56 -1.73 -16.79
CA LEU A 24 -3.88 -0.42 -17.36
C LEU A 24 -2.61 0.16 -18.00
N GLU A 25 -2.76 0.83 -19.13
CA GLU A 25 -1.70 1.62 -19.76
C GLU A 25 -2.12 3.10 -19.80
N VAL A 26 -1.21 4.00 -19.44
CA VAL A 26 -1.50 5.45 -19.32
C VAL A 26 -0.41 6.29 -19.96
N THR A 27 -0.76 7.50 -20.41
CA THR A 27 0.21 8.50 -20.90
C THR A 27 0.33 9.66 -19.91
N PRO A 28 1.51 9.94 -19.32
CA PRO A 28 1.73 11.10 -18.46
C PRO A 28 1.63 12.45 -19.21
N PRO A 29 1.22 13.55 -18.54
CA PRO A 29 0.74 13.60 -17.17
C PRO A 29 -0.71 13.08 -17.06
N CYS A 30 -0.95 12.17 -16.11
CA CYS A 30 -2.28 11.61 -15.87
C CYS A 30 -2.58 11.47 -14.38
N THR A 31 -3.82 11.08 -14.07
CA THR A 31 -4.25 10.79 -12.71
C THR A 31 -4.87 9.39 -12.67
N VAL A 32 -4.46 8.58 -11.69
CA VAL A 32 -4.92 7.20 -11.51
C VAL A 32 -5.40 7.02 -10.08
N THR A 33 -6.56 6.41 -9.90
CA THR A 33 -7.07 6.01 -8.59
C THR A 33 -6.96 4.50 -8.44
N PHE A 34 -6.29 4.05 -7.39
CA PHE A 34 -6.12 2.64 -7.04
C PHE A 34 -7.06 2.31 -5.88
N GLU A 35 -7.92 1.30 -6.03
CA GLU A 35 -8.66 0.74 -4.90
C GLU A 35 -7.85 -0.38 -4.24
N THR A 36 -7.80 -0.43 -2.92
CA THR A 36 -7.11 -1.49 -2.16
C THR A 36 -8.06 -2.22 -1.20
N GLY A 37 -7.62 -3.36 -0.67
CA GLY A 37 -8.42 -4.22 0.20
C GLY A 37 -7.70 -4.64 1.48
N ASP A 38 -8.48 -5.08 2.46
CA ASP A 38 -8.04 -5.49 3.81
C ASP A 38 -8.54 -6.91 4.18
N MET A 39 -8.90 -7.72 3.17
CA MET A 39 -9.59 -9.00 3.35
C MET A 39 -8.81 -9.98 4.24
N SER A 40 -7.47 -9.95 4.18
CA SER A 40 -6.60 -10.80 5.01
C SER A 40 -6.78 -10.54 6.49
N TYR A 41 -6.97 -9.28 6.90
CA TYR A 41 -7.26 -8.93 8.29
C TYR A 41 -8.67 -9.40 8.71
N ALA A 42 -9.66 -9.27 7.82
CA ALA A 42 -11.00 -9.78 8.09
C ALA A 42 -11.02 -11.31 8.29
N ARG A 43 -10.28 -12.06 7.46
CA ARG A 43 -10.11 -13.52 7.58
C ARG A 43 -9.39 -13.90 8.87
N LEU A 44 -8.30 -13.19 9.19
CA LEU A 44 -7.53 -13.40 10.42
C LEU A 44 -8.40 -13.17 11.68
N ALA A 45 -9.29 -12.17 11.64
CA ALA A 45 -10.22 -11.89 12.73
C ALA A 45 -11.34 -12.94 12.87
N GLN A 46 -11.62 -13.72 11.82
CA GLN A 46 -12.54 -14.86 11.85
C GLN A 46 -11.89 -16.15 12.36
N GLY A 47 -10.59 -16.12 12.66
CA GLY A 47 -9.85 -17.24 13.26
C GLY A 47 -9.05 -18.08 12.27
N GLU A 48 -8.96 -17.68 11.00
CA GLU A 48 -8.02 -18.29 10.06
C GLU A 48 -6.56 -18.00 10.46
N THR A 49 -5.65 -18.93 10.18
CA THR A 49 -4.22 -18.75 10.48
C THR A 49 -3.52 -17.93 9.37
N ILE A 50 -2.35 -17.36 9.68
CA ILE A 50 -1.54 -16.67 8.66
C ILE A 50 -1.13 -17.64 7.56
N GLU A 51 -0.87 -18.90 7.92
CA GLU A 51 -0.53 -19.97 7.01
C GLU A 51 -1.68 -20.27 6.03
N ASP A 52 -2.91 -20.34 6.52
CA ASP A 52 -4.11 -20.55 5.68
C ASP A 52 -4.42 -19.35 4.78
N ILE A 53 -4.14 -18.14 5.27
CA ILE A 53 -4.34 -16.91 4.51
C ILE A 53 -3.23 -16.73 3.46
N GLY A 54 -2.00 -17.10 3.79
CA GLY A 54 -0.78 -16.79 3.03
C GLY A 54 -0.25 -15.41 3.38
N PHE A 55 0.99 -15.35 3.88
CA PHE A 55 1.62 -14.12 4.39
C PHE A 55 1.67 -12.98 3.37
N GLN A 56 1.87 -13.29 2.09
CA GLN A 56 1.89 -12.31 1.00
C GLN A 56 0.55 -11.59 0.80
N ASN A 57 -0.57 -12.17 1.26
CA ASN A 57 -1.88 -11.56 1.13
C ASN A 57 -2.11 -10.41 2.12
N PHE A 58 -1.20 -10.18 3.08
CA PHE A 58 -1.30 -9.04 4.00
C PHE A 58 -0.79 -7.72 3.41
N ASN A 59 -0.04 -7.76 2.30
CA ASN A 59 0.46 -6.56 1.61
C ASN A 59 0.24 -6.70 0.10
N VAL A 60 -1.03 -6.82 -0.30
CA VAL A 60 -1.43 -6.93 -1.71
C VAL A 60 -1.42 -5.53 -2.35
N VAL A 61 -0.83 -5.44 -3.54
CA VAL A 61 -0.78 -4.20 -4.32
C VAL A 61 -1.70 -4.27 -5.52
N THR A 62 -2.29 -3.15 -5.89
CA THR A 62 -3.16 -2.98 -7.06
C THR A 62 -2.34 -2.43 -8.22
N GLY A 63 -2.49 -3.01 -9.41
CA GLY A 63 -1.64 -2.76 -10.57
C GLY A 63 -1.12 -4.07 -11.20
N PRO A 64 -0.04 -4.02 -11.99
CA PRO A 64 0.76 -2.83 -12.32
C PRO A 64 0.14 -1.97 -13.43
N VAL A 65 0.39 -0.66 -13.36
CA VAL A 65 0.07 0.32 -14.40
C VAL A 65 1.31 0.55 -15.26
N PHE A 66 1.17 0.32 -16.57
CA PHE A 66 2.20 0.67 -17.55
C PHE A 66 2.12 2.17 -17.87
N VAL A 67 3.26 2.85 -17.83
CA VAL A 67 3.38 4.28 -18.07
C VAL A 67 4.11 4.51 -19.39
N HIS A 68 3.39 4.96 -20.42
CA HIS A 68 4.00 5.23 -21.72
C HIS A 68 5.08 6.29 -21.64
N GLY A 69 6.17 6.06 -22.38
CA GLY A 69 7.27 7.00 -22.50
C GLY A 69 8.34 6.91 -21.41
N THR A 70 8.19 6.01 -20.43
CA THR A 70 9.24 5.76 -19.42
C THR A 70 10.17 4.63 -19.84
N GLU A 71 11.47 4.84 -19.72
CA GLU A 71 12.55 3.89 -19.99
C GLU A 71 13.51 3.79 -18.78
N PRO A 72 14.31 2.70 -18.68
CA PRO A 72 15.30 2.59 -17.61
C PRO A 72 16.25 3.78 -17.55
N GLY A 73 16.32 4.45 -16.39
CA GLY A 73 17.09 5.68 -16.18
C GLY A 73 16.24 6.92 -15.89
N ASP A 74 14.96 6.91 -16.25
CA ASP A 74 14.01 7.96 -15.91
C ASP A 74 13.61 7.90 -14.43
N ALA A 75 12.98 8.97 -13.93
CA ALA A 75 12.30 8.96 -12.64
C ALA A 75 10.79 9.13 -12.83
N LEU A 76 10.01 8.20 -12.25
CA LEU A 76 8.57 8.36 -12.14
C LEU A 76 8.25 9.20 -10.91
N CYS A 77 7.65 10.36 -11.09
CA CYS A 77 7.10 11.16 -10.00
C CYS A 77 5.65 10.76 -9.75
N VAL A 78 5.36 10.34 -8.52
CA VAL A 78 4.03 9.98 -8.07
C VAL A 78 3.63 10.92 -6.93
N GLU A 79 2.76 11.87 -7.25
CA GLU A 79 2.18 12.81 -6.28
C GLU A 79 0.85 12.23 -5.77
N VAL A 80 0.74 12.07 -4.45
CA VAL A 80 -0.47 11.58 -3.78
C VAL A 80 -1.47 12.73 -3.68
N LEU A 81 -2.55 12.68 -4.44
CA LEU A 81 -3.57 13.72 -4.44
C LEU A 81 -4.55 13.55 -3.29
N GLU A 82 -4.98 12.31 -3.06
CA GLU A 82 -5.95 11.96 -2.03
C GLU A 82 -5.79 10.50 -1.62
N VAL A 83 -5.96 10.21 -0.33
CA VAL A 83 -6.12 8.86 0.20
C VAL A 83 -7.37 8.82 1.06
N THR A 84 -8.30 7.93 0.72
CA THR A 84 -9.53 7.71 1.49
C THR A 84 -9.56 6.27 2.00
N VAL A 85 -10.12 6.07 3.19
CA VAL A 85 -10.21 4.75 3.85
C VAL A 85 -11.65 4.45 4.22
N ARG A 86 -12.09 3.20 4.02
CA ARG A 86 -13.45 2.72 4.33
C ARG A 86 -13.51 1.78 5.52
N SER A 87 -12.38 1.18 5.88
CA SER A 87 -12.25 0.28 7.02
C SER A 87 -10.82 0.35 7.55
N ALA A 88 -10.63 -0.04 8.81
CA ALA A 88 -9.33 -0.14 9.42
C ALA A 88 -9.26 -1.33 10.37
N TRP A 89 -8.10 -1.97 10.45
CA TRP A 89 -7.79 -3.07 11.34
C TRP A 89 -6.52 -2.77 12.12
N SER A 90 -6.45 -3.26 13.35
CA SER A 90 -5.20 -3.30 14.10
C SER A 90 -4.93 -4.75 14.45
N ALA A 91 -3.69 -5.19 14.23
CA ALA A 91 -3.23 -6.49 14.69
C ALA A 91 -1.89 -6.39 15.42
N TRP A 92 -1.68 -7.29 16.37
CA TRP A 92 -0.40 -7.49 17.04
C TRP A 92 -0.13 -8.99 17.11
N LEU A 93 0.88 -9.42 16.37
CA LEU A 93 1.19 -10.83 16.15
C LEU A 93 2.45 -11.22 16.92
N PRO A 94 2.46 -12.38 17.61
CA PRO A 94 3.66 -12.91 18.24
C PRO A 94 4.79 -13.07 17.24
N GLY A 95 5.98 -12.59 17.59
CA GLY A 95 7.19 -12.71 16.76
C GLY A 95 7.28 -11.74 15.58
N LEU A 96 6.25 -10.95 15.27
CA LEU A 96 6.28 -9.97 14.17
C LEU A 96 6.62 -8.56 14.67
N GLY A 97 7.45 -7.84 13.90
CA GLY A 97 7.88 -6.48 14.23
C GLY A 97 8.81 -6.40 15.44
N ARG A 98 9.27 -5.18 15.73
CA ARG A 98 10.21 -4.91 16.83
C ARG A 98 9.65 -5.29 18.20
N TRP A 99 8.32 -5.24 18.36
CA TRP A 99 7.62 -5.59 19.59
C TRP A 99 6.91 -6.94 19.55
N GLY A 100 7.19 -7.79 18.55
CA GLY A 100 6.58 -9.12 18.46
C GLY A 100 6.89 -10.03 19.65
N ASN A 101 8.02 -9.83 20.33
CA ASN A 101 8.39 -10.58 21.54
C ASN A 101 7.70 -10.08 22.82
N LYS A 102 6.87 -9.04 22.73
CA LYS A 102 6.11 -8.48 23.86
C LYS A 102 4.66 -9.00 23.91
N THR A 103 4.29 -9.89 23.01
CA THR A 103 3.00 -10.60 23.05
C THR A 103 3.20 -12.09 22.75
N ASP A 104 2.38 -12.92 23.39
CA ASP A 104 2.34 -14.38 23.21
C ASP A 104 1.06 -14.85 22.51
N ARG A 105 0.17 -13.91 22.16
CA ARG A 105 -1.12 -14.16 21.51
C ARG A 105 -1.38 -13.18 20.39
N LEU A 106 -2.01 -13.67 19.32
CA LEU A 106 -2.59 -12.82 18.30
C LEU A 106 -3.66 -11.93 18.93
N GLN A 107 -3.55 -10.62 18.70
CA GLN A 107 -4.61 -9.66 18.97
C GLN A 107 -4.98 -9.03 17.63
N ILE A 108 -6.26 -9.09 17.27
CA ILE A 108 -6.76 -8.45 16.06
C ILE A 108 -8.12 -7.83 16.35
N ARG A 109 -8.35 -6.63 15.81
CA ARG A 109 -9.61 -5.92 15.98
C ARG A 109 -9.87 -4.97 14.82
N GLN A 110 -11.11 -4.94 14.36
CA GLN A 110 -11.58 -3.88 13.48
C GLN A 110 -11.75 -2.57 14.26
N ILE A 111 -11.23 -1.49 13.73
CA ILE A 111 -11.21 -0.18 14.38
C ILE A 111 -12.35 0.67 13.80
N PRO A 112 -13.33 1.09 14.62
CA PRO A 112 -14.38 2.00 14.15
C PRO A 112 -13.76 3.32 13.70
N LEU A 113 -14.21 3.80 12.53
CA LEU A 113 -13.86 5.10 11.99
C LEU A 113 -15.08 6.02 12.12
N GLU A 114 -14.93 7.12 12.87
CA GLU A 114 -16.00 8.06 13.19
C GLU A 114 -15.56 9.50 12.88
N GLY A 115 -16.05 10.04 11.76
CA GLY A 115 -15.59 11.34 11.27
C GLY A 115 -14.10 11.31 10.98
N GLU A 116 -13.33 12.16 11.66
CA GLU A 116 -11.87 12.27 11.51
C GLU A 116 -11.10 11.40 12.52
N TRP A 117 -11.78 10.49 13.24
CA TRP A 117 -11.18 9.74 14.35
C TRP A 117 -11.28 8.23 14.17
N ALA A 118 -10.17 7.54 14.41
CA ALA A 118 -10.14 6.08 14.61
C ALA A 118 -10.25 5.76 16.10
N ILE A 119 -11.24 4.93 16.47
CA ILE A 119 -11.62 4.68 17.87
C ILE A 119 -10.87 3.46 18.42
N ILE A 120 -9.74 3.73 19.08
CA ILE A 120 -8.90 2.69 19.69
C ILE A 120 -9.55 2.12 20.95
N SER A 121 -10.20 2.93 21.77
CA SER A 121 -10.99 2.48 22.93
C SER A 121 -11.94 3.60 23.35
N GLU A 122 -12.74 3.37 24.40
CA GLU A 122 -13.57 4.42 25.02
C GLU A 122 -12.76 5.63 25.50
N ARG A 123 -11.43 5.49 25.68
CA ARG A 123 -10.54 6.54 26.21
C ARG A 123 -9.54 7.08 25.20
N ILE A 124 -9.31 6.35 24.11
CA ILE A 124 -8.24 6.65 23.16
C ILE A 124 -8.83 6.65 21.77
N LYS A 125 -8.63 7.77 21.09
CA LYS A 125 -8.86 7.92 19.65
C LYS A 125 -7.64 8.57 19.03
N VAL A 126 -7.38 8.24 17.78
CA VAL A 126 -6.29 8.84 16.99
C VAL A 126 -6.87 9.51 15.75
N PRO A 127 -6.29 10.63 15.29
CA PRO A 127 -6.71 11.22 14.02
C PRO A 127 -6.55 10.22 12.88
N ILE A 128 -7.48 10.24 11.94
CA ILE A 128 -7.34 9.53 10.67
C ILE A 128 -6.42 10.38 9.80
N GLU A 129 -5.23 9.86 9.52
CA GLU A 129 -4.20 10.48 8.67
C GLU A 129 -3.80 9.45 7.61
N PRO A 130 -4.60 9.29 6.54
CA PRO A 130 -4.42 8.19 5.62
C PRO A 130 -3.17 8.33 4.76
N MET A 131 -2.50 7.20 4.54
CA MET A 131 -1.27 7.13 3.75
C MET A 131 -1.17 5.83 2.96
N ILE A 132 -0.28 5.82 1.96
CA ILE A 132 0.11 4.64 1.19
C ILE A 132 1.33 3.99 1.85
N GLY A 133 1.19 2.77 2.39
CA GLY A 133 2.31 1.99 2.95
C GLY A 133 3.19 1.39 1.86
N CYS A 134 2.56 0.83 0.82
CA CYS A 134 3.25 0.13 -0.25
C CYS A 134 3.04 0.80 -1.62
N ILE A 135 4.12 1.32 -2.21
CA ILE A 135 4.14 1.91 -3.55
C ILE A 135 5.46 1.59 -4.22
N GLY A 136 5.44 1.03 -5.44
CA GLY A 136 6.67 0.65 -6.11
C GLY A 136 6.54 0.37 -7.61
N LEU A 137 7.70 0.31 -8.25
CA LEU A 137 7.88 -0.03 -9.67
C LEU A 137 8.42 -1.45 -9.82
N ALA A 138 8.31 -2.04 -11.01
CA ALA A 138 8.98 -3.31 -11.27
C ALA A 138 10.51 -3.17 -11.28
N PRO A 139 11.26 -4.12 -10.69
CA PRO A 139 12.71 -4.14 -10.75
C PRO A 139 13.23 -4.50 -12.15
N ALA A 140 14.50 -4.19 -12.44
CA ALA A 140 15.17 -4.56 -13.69
C ALA A 140 15.17 -6.08 -13.96
N SER A 141 15.13 -6.89 -12.89
CA SER A 141 15.05 -8.35 -12.99
C SER A 141 14.54 -8.97 -11.69
N GLY A 142 14.02 -10.19 -11.79
CA GLY A 142 13.50 -10.94 -10.65
C GLY A 142 12.18 -10.39 -10.13
N SER A 143 11.83 -10.81 -8.92
CA SER A 143 10.57 -10.48 -8.26
C SER A 143 10.86 -9.90 -6.88
N SER A 144 10.22 -8.81 -6.52
CA SER A 144 10.37 -8.14 -5.22
C SER A 144 9.12 -8.39 -4.38
N SER A 145 9.30 -8.78 -3.11
CA SER A 145 8.17 -8.94 -2.20
C SER A 145 7.50 -7.59 -1.96
N THR A 146 6.17 -7.57 -1.89
CA THR A 146 5.44 -6.38 -1.44
C THR A 146 5.34 -6.28 0.07
N VAL A 147 5.77 -7.29 0.84
CA VAL A 147 5.69 -7.30 2.31
C VAL A 147 6.96 -6.76 2.95
N THR A 148 8.13 -7.28 2.55
CA THR A 148 9.42 -6.85 3.11
C THR A 148 10.59 -7.39 2.26
N PRO A 149 11.72 -6.67 2.14
CA PRO A 149 11.99 -5.31 2.63
C PRO A 149 11.41 -4.21 1.73
N ALA A 150 11.70 -2.96 2.06
CA ALA A 150 11.68 -1.85 1.11
C ALA A 150 12.86 -1.96 0.12
N TYR A 151 12.69 -1.42 -1.09
CA TYR A 151 13.67 -1.44 -2.16
C TYR A 151 13.96 -0.03 -2.70
N PRO A 152 15.07 0.18 -3.43
CA PRO A 152 15.33 1.45 -4.11
C PRO A 152 14.25 1.88 -5.13
N TRP A 153 13.44 0.94 -5.63
CA TRP A 153 12.30 1.17 -6.52
C TRP A 153 10.95 1.19 -5.80
N GLY A 154 10.96 1.37 -4.47
CA GLY A 154 9.76 1.40 -3.64
C GLY A 154 9.45 0.05 -2.97
N GLY A 155 8.18 -0.33 -2.93
CA GLY A 155 7.67 -1.47 -2.17
C GLY A 155 7.11 -1.02 -0.83
N ASN A 156 7.25 -1.83 0.20
CA ASN A 156 6.70 -1.54 1.53
C ASN A 156 7.54 -0.49 2.26
N LEU A 157 7.23 0.78 2.04
CA LEU A 157 8.04 1.92 2.50
C LEU A 157 7.62 2.41 3.88
N ASP A 158 6.33 2.34 4.19
CA ASP A 158 5.76 2.77 5.48
C ASP A 158 6.21 4.18 5.88
N LEU A 159 6.06 5.13 4.95
CA LEU A 159 6.37 6.55 5.14
C LEU A 159 5.08 7.36 5.28
N ARG A 160 4.92 8.03 6.42
CA ARG A 160 3.74 8.89 6.71
C ARG A 160 3.63 10.08 5.77
N GLU A 161 4.73 10.46 5.15
CA GLU A 161 4.83 11.50 4.15
C GLU A 161 4.12 11.11 2.84
N LEU A 162 3.79 9.84 2.63
CA LEU A 162 3.00 9.33 1.49
C LEU A 162 1.48 9.42 1.75
N GLY A 163 1.06 10.46 2.44
CA GLY A 163 -0.34 10.90 2.54
C GLY A 163 -0.67 11.97 1.49
N SER A 164 -1.90 12.52 1.57
CA SER A 164 -2.37 13.56 0.64
C SER A 164 -1.42 14.78 0.61
N GLY A 165 -0.98 15.18 -0.58
CA GLY A 165 0.00 16.25 -0.82
C GLY A 165 1.46 15.78 -0.82
N GLY A 166 1.73 14.52 -0.49
CA GLY A 166 3.04 13.90 -0.59
C GLY A 166 3.44 13.58 -2.03
N ALA A 167 4.74 13.40 -2.28
CA ALA A 167 5.24 12.94 -3.56
C ALA A 167 6.48 12.06 -3.38
N ILE A 168 6.64 11.08 -4.26
CA ILE A 168 7.80 10.21 -4.33
C ILE A 168 8.33 10.11 -5.76
N TYR A 169 9.66 10.08 -5.88
CA TYR A 169 10.36 9.84 -7.14
C TYR A 169 10.95 8.43 -7.09
N LEU A 170 10.53 7.58 -8.03
CA LEU A 170 10.97 6.19 -8.11
C LEU A 170 11.79 5.98 -9.39
N PRO A 171 12.97 5.34 -9.31
CA PRO A 171 13.81 5.09 -10.47
C PRO A 171 13.16 4.04 -11.38
N VAL A 172 12.94 4.39 -12.64
CA VAL A 172 12.43 3.46 -13.65
C VAL A 172 13.54 2.47 -14.01
N GLN A 173 13.24 1.17 -13.91
CA GLN A 173 14.20 0.10 -14.20
C GLN A 173 13.80 -0.79 -15.38
N VAL A 174 12.55 -0.68 -15.84
CA VAL A 174 12.02 -1.39 -17.00
C VAL A 174 11.14 -0.46 -17.83
N PRO A 175 11.02 -0.69 -19.16
CA PRO A 175 10.08 0.05 -19.99
C PRO A 175 8.67 0.01 -19.41
N GLY A 176 8.06 1.18 -19.31
CA GLY A 176 6.72 1.32 -18.75
C GLY A 176 6.63 1.41 -17.23
N ALA A 177 7.74 1.31 -16.50
CA ALA A 177 7.87 1.40 -15.03
C ALA A 177 7.12 0.31 -14.21
N LEU A 178 5.86 0.01 -14.55
CA LEU A 178 4.96 -0.94 -13.89
C LEU A 178 4.65 -0.56 -12.44
N LEU A 179 3.96 0.57 -12.28
CA LEU A 179 3.59 1.13 -10.98
C LEU A 179 2.48 0.32 -10.29
N SER A 180 2.70 -0.05 -9.03
CA SER A 180 1.69 -0.68 -8.17
C SER A 180 1.56 0.05 -6.83
N VAL A 181 0.34 0.06 -6.27
CA VAL A 181 -0.01 0.76 -5.02
C VAL A 181 -0.87 -0.15 -4.15
N GLY A 182 -0.56 -0.26 -2.86
CA GLY A 182 -1.27 -1.10 -1.91
C GLY A 182 -1.11 -0.61 -0.47
N ASP A 183 -1.58 -1.44 0.45
CA ASP A 183 -1.28 -1.31 1.88
C ASP A 183 -1.60 0.09 2.44
N LEU A 184 -2.86 0.50 2.33
CA LEU A 184 -3.24 1.80 2.87
C LEU A 184 -3.34 1.70 4.38
N HIS A 185 -2.89 2.74 5.08
CA HIS A 185 -3.10 2.85 6.53
C HIS A 185 -4.05 4.01 6.80
N ALA A 186 -5.00 3.82 7.71
CA ALA A 186 -5.86 4.90 8.21
C ALA A 186 -5.09 5.85 9.15
N ALA A 187 -4.09 5.32 9.86
CA ALA A 187 -3.08 6.08 10.60
C ALA A 187 -1.92 5.14 10.96
N MET A 188 -0.72 5.69 11.07
CA MET A 188 0.48 4.95 11.46
C MET A 188 1.36 5.76 12.43
N GLY A 189 1.90 5.07 13.44
CA GLY A 189 2.93 5.63 14.33
C GLY A 189 4.33 5.54 13.72
N THR A 190 5.26 6.40 14.13
CA THR A 190 6.64 6.38 13.62
C THR A 190 7.28 4.99 13.73
N ALA A 191 7.83 4.52 12.61
CA ALA A 191 8.60 3.27 12.49
C ALA A 191 7.84 1.97 12.79
N GLU A 192 6.50 2.02 12.85
CA GLU A 192 5.62 0.85 12.88
C GLU A 192 6.14 -0.32 13.76
N PRO A 193 6.27 -0.14 15.08
CA PRO A 193 7.02 -1.07 15.92
C PRO A 193 6.38 -2.47 16.03
N THR A 194 5.08 -2.59 15.72
CA THR A 194 4.32 -3.85 15.66
C THR A 194 4.35 -4.51 14.27
N ALA A 195 4.96 -3.85 13.27
CA ALA A 195 4.94 -4.22 11.85
C ALA A 195 3.51 -4.32 11.25
N VAL A 196 2.55 -3.68 11.91
CA VAL A 196 1.15 -3.56 11.50
C VAL A 196 0.65 -2.22 12.03
N SER A 197 -0.01 -1.45 11.18
CA SER A 197 -0.58 -0.13 11.46
C SER A 197 -2.09 -0.20 11.67
N LEU A 198 -2.82 0.91 11.44
CA LEU A 198 -4.27 0.85 11.22
C LEU A 198 -4.55 0.49 9.76
N GLU A 199 -4.40 -0.78 9.44
CA GLU A 199 -4.45 -1.37 8.10
C GLU A 199 -5.82 -1.21 7.45
N ALA A 200 -5.87 -0.64 6.26
CA ALA A 200 -7.09 -0.11 5.69
C ALA A 200 -7.35 -0.56 4.25
N ALA A 201 -8.64 -0.79 3.97
CA ALA A 201 -9.12 -0.77 2.60
C ALA A 201 -9.56 0.65 2.24
N GLY A 202 -9.36 1.04 0.99
CA GLY A 202 -9.61 2.41 0.59
C GLY A 202 -9.29 2.67 -0.87
N GLN A 203 -9.05 3.94 -1.17
CA GLN A 203 -8.60 4.41 -2.47
C GLN A 203 -7.45 5.39 -2.31
N ALA A 204 -6.46 5.29 -3.19
CA ALA A 204 -5.39 6.25 -3.34
C ALA A 204 -5.42 6.84 -4.76
N THR A 205 -5.64 8.15 -4.86
CA THR A 205 -5.59 8.88 -6.12
C THR A 205 -4.23 9.56 -6.24
N VAL A 206 -3.51 9.24 -7.31
CA VAL A 206 -2.16 9.76 -7.57
C VAL A 206 -2.08 10.45 -8.93
N ARG A 207 -1.21 11.46 -9.03
CA ARG A 207 -0.80 12.06 -10.29
C ARG A 207 0.56 11.50 -10.68
N ILE A 208 0.68 11.14 -11.95
CA ILE A 208 1.89 10.53 -12.51
C ILE A 208 2.51 11.51 -13.51
N THR A 209 3.78 11.84 -13.31
CA THR A 209 4.64 12.55 -14.27
C THR A 209 5.99 11.83 -14.42
N VAL A 210 6.76 12.22 -15.43
CA VAL A 210 8.09 11.65 -15.73
C VAL A 210 9.10 12.79 -15.70
N GLU A 211 10.23 12.56 -15.03
CA GLU A 211 11.40 13.47 -15.01
C GLU A 211 12.63 12.80 -15.63
#